data_AF-A0A0Q8QCR5-F1
#
_entry.id   AF-A0A0Q8QCR5-F1
#
_cell.length_a   1.000
_cell.length_b   1.000
_cell.length_c   1.000
_cell.angle_alpha   90.00
_cell.angle_beta   90.00
_cell.angle_gamma   90.00
#
_symmetry.space_group_name_H-M   'P 1'
#
loop_
_entity.id
_entity.type
_entity.pdbx_description
1 polymer ?
#
loop_
_entity_poly.entity_id
_entity_poly.type
_entity_poly.pdbx_seq_one_letter_code
_entity_poly.pdbx_strand_id
1 'polypeptide(L)'
;MAEADTTEDKGSIAAQELRLFVERVERLEEEKKGIADDIKEVMSEMKGRGYDTKIVRKLIAIRKKKKGEHEEEAMVLETYMAALGMI
;
A
#
# COMPACT_ATOMS: atom_id res chain seq x y z
N MET A 1 -34.34 -39.40 23.79
CA MET A 1 -33.73 -38.06 23.79
C MET A 1 -32.59 -38.14 22.79
N ALA A 2 -32.82 -37.65 21.57
CA ALA A 2 -31.88 -37.80 20.48
C ALA A 2 -30.63 -36.95 20.77
N GLU A 3 -29.47 -37.59 20.73
CA GLU A 3 -28.15 -36.96 20.81
C GLU A 3 -28.01 -35.99 19.64
N ALA A 4 -28.21 -34.70 19.92
CA ALA A 4 -27.79 -33.61 19.08
C ALA A 4 -26.35 -33.26 19.47
N ASP A 5 -25.38 -34.02 18.97
CA ASP A 5 -23.98 -33.61 19.01
C ASP A 5 -23.19 -34.37 17.92
N THR A 6 -22.16 -33.72 17.36
CA THR A 6 -21.11 -34.25 16.46
C THR A 6 -21.19 -34.06 14.93
N THR A 7 -22.03 -33.17 14.39
CA THR A 7 -21.92 -32.76 12.96
C THR A 7 -21.14 -31.45 12.73
N GLU A 8 -20.48 -30.88 13.74
CA GLU A 8 -19.89 -29.54 13.63
C GLU A 8 -18.39 -29.47 13.29
N ASP A 9 -17.64 -30.58 13.21
CA ASP A 9 -16.18 -30.48 13.00
C ASP A 9 -15.59 -31.56 12.07
N LYS A 10 -15.86 -31.46 10.76
CA LYS A 10 -15.23 -32.32 9.74
C LYS A 10 -14.78 -31.57 8.49
N GLY A 11 -14.15 -30.41 8.67
CA GLY A 11 -13.17 -29.97 7.68
C GLY A 11 -11.91 -30.82 7.84
N SER A 12 -11.30 -31.28 6.74
CA SER A 12 -9.92 -31.82 6.80
C SER A 12 -9.02 -30.82 7.57
N ILE A 13 -7.96 -31.29 8.23
CA ILE A 13 -6.94 -30.41 8.85
C ILE A 13 -6.51 -29.30 7.86
N ALA A 14 -6.41 -29.63 6.58
CA ALA A 14 -6.12 -28.69 5.51
C ALA A 14 -7.19 -27.59 5.32
N ALA A 15 -8.47 -27.90 5.54
CA ALA A 15 -9.57 -26.93 5.46
C ALA A 15 -9.57 -25.98 6.66
N GLN A 16 -9.23 -26.48 7.85
CA GLN A 16 -9.08 -25.65 9.05
C GLN A 16 -7.88 -24.70 8.91
N GLU A 17 -6.75 -25.19 8.41
CA GLU A 17 -5.56 -24.38 8.14
C GLU A 17 -5.83 -23.31 7.07
N LEU A 18 -6.50 -23.67 5.97
CA LEU A 18 -6.90 -22.72 4.94
C LEU A 18 -7.80 -21.60 5.49
N ARG A 19 -8.75 -21.95 6.36
CA ARG A 19 -9.63 -20.97 7.01
C ARG A 19 -8.84 -19.96 7.84
N LEU A 20 -7.86 -20.41 8.61
CA LEU A 20 -7.00 -19.51 9.41
C LEU A 20 -6.19 -18.56 8.53
N PHE A 21 -5.68 -19.03 7.37
CA PHE A 21 -5.00 -18.16 6.42
C PHE A 21 -5.95 -17.11 5.83
N VAL A 22 -7.15 -17.51 5.42
CA VAL A 22 -8.16 -16.60 4.85
C VAL A 22 -8.54 -15.52 5.87
N GLU A 23 -8.91 -15.90 7.09
CA GLU A 23 -9.30 -14.97 8.14
C GLU A 23 -8.17 -13.98 8.48
N ARG A 24 -6.91 -14.44 8.46
CA ARG A 24 -5.75 -13.56 8.66
C ARG A 24 -5.56 -12.57 7.51
N VAL A 25 -5.75 -13.00 6.26
CA VAL A 25 -5.63 -12.13 5.09
C VAL A 25 -6.76 -11.10 5.06
N GLU A 26 -7.99 -11.51 5.37
CA GLU A 26 -9.16 -10.59 5.42
C GLU A 26 -8.95 -9.48 6.44
N ARG A 27 -8.47 -9.81 7.64
CA ARG A 27 -8.12 -8.81 8.65
C ARG A 27 -7.05 -7.84 8.14
N LEU A 28 -6.00 -8.35 7.48
CA LEU A 28 -4.94 -7.51 6.92
C LEU A 28 -5.45 -6.60 5.80
N GLU A 29 -6.39 -7.05 4.97
CA GLU A 29 -7.02 -6.21 3.94
C GLU A 29 -7.90 -5.12 4.55
N GLU A 30 -8.60 -5.41 5.66
CA GLU A 30 -9.34 -4.40 6.42
C GLU A 30 -8.41 -3.33 7.02
N GLU A 31 -7.32 -3.75 7.68
CA GLU A 31 -6.29 -2.84 8.21
C GLU A 31 -5.68 -1.97 7.10
N LYS A 32 -5.33 -2.58 5.96
CA LYS A 32 -4.81 -1.88 4.78
C LYS A 32 -5.80 -0.87 4.22
N LYS A 33 -7.10 -1.17 4.23
CA LYS A 33 -8.14 -0.24 3.82
C LYS A 33 -8.20 0.96 4.76
N GLY A 34 -8.18 0.74 6.08
CA GLY A 34 -8.14 1.83 7.07
C GLY A 34 -6.94 2.75 6.84
N ILE A 35 -5.74 2.18 6.69
CA ILE A 35 -4.52 2.94 6.40
C ILE A 35 -4.64 3.72 5.08
N ALA A 36 -5.25 3.14 4.05
CA ALA A 36 -5.45 3.82 2.77
C ALA A 36 -6.41 5.01 2.88
N ASP A 37 -7.46 4.89 3.69
CA ASP A 37 -8.40 5.96 3.98
C ASP A 37 -7.71 7.09 4.77
N ASP A 38 -6.92 6.76 5.80
CA ASP A 38 -6.12 7.73 6.55
C ASP A 38 -5.15 8.52 5.64
N ILE A 39 -4.44 7.81 4.74
CA ILE A 39 -3.55 8.46 3.76
C ILE A 39 -4.35 9.41 2.86
N LYS A 40 -5.57 9.04 2.46
CA LYS A 40 -6.41 9.88 1.61
C LYS A 40 -6.87 11.14 2.33
N GLU A 41 -7.19 11.06 3.62
CA GLU A 41 -7.53 12.22 4.45
C GLU A 41 -6.35 13.19 4.55
N VAL A 42 -5.15 12.70 4.85
CA VAL A 42 -3.92 13.54 4.88
C VAL A 42 -3.69 14.21 3.53
N MET A 43 -3.81 13.47 2.43
CA MET A 43 -3.64 14.03 1.08
C MET A 43 -4.72 15.08 0.76
N SER A 44 -5.95 14.92 1.26
CA SER A 44 -7.02 15.90 1.11
C SER A 44 -6.74 17.16 1.94
N GLU A 45 -6.26 17.00 3.16
CA GLU A 45 -5.86 18.10 4.03
C GLU A 45 -4.74 18.93 3.40
N MET A 46 -3.71 18.27 2.84
CA MET A 46 -2.64 18.94 2.10
C MET A 46 -3.19 19.75 0.92
N LYS A 47 -4.15 19.20 0.18
CA LYS A 47 -4.81 19.92 -0.93
C LYS A 47 -5.57 21.15 -0.42
N GLY A 48 -6.30 21.03 0.69
CA GLY A 48 -7.01 22.15 1.33
C GLY A 48 -6.08 23.26 1.81
N ARG A 49 -4.86 22.90 2.22
CA ARG A 49 -3.79 23.84 2.58
C ARG A 49 -3.03 24.43 1.39
N GLY A 50 -3.38 24.05 0.16
CA GLY A 50 -2.79 24.60 -1.08
C GLY A 50 -1.57 23.85 -1.63
N TYR A 51 -1.22 22.68 -1.08
CA TYR A 51 -0.13 21.86 -1.63
C TYR A 51 -0.55 21.10 -2.90
N ASP A 52 0.37 20.99 -3.86
CA ASP A 52 0.18 20.13 -5.02
C ASP A 52 0.39 18.65 -4.64
N THR A 53 -0.72 17.95 -4.42
CA THR A 53 -0.72 16.52 -4.10
C THR A 53 -0.06 15.63 -5.17
N LYS A 54 0.06 16.05 -6.43
CA LYS A 54 0.79 15.29 -7.46
C LYS A 54 2.29 15.35 -7.19
N ILE A 55 2.82 16.53 -6.86
CA ILE A 55 4.23 16.71 -6.52
C ILE A 55 4.57 15.99 -5.21
N VAL A 56 3.68 16.03 -4.22
CA VAL A 56 3.85 15.28 -2.96
C VAL A 56 3.98 13.78 -3.21
N ARG A 57 3.16 13.19 -4.09
CA ARG A 57 3.28 11.76 -4.45
C ARG A 57 4.64 11.45 -5.08
N LYS A 58 5.13 12.32 -5.97
CA LYS A 58 6.49 12.18 -6.53
C LYS A 58 7.55 12.24 -5.43
N LEU A 59 7.42 13.18 -4.49
CA LEU A 59 8.34 13.30 -3.35
C LEU A 59 8.33 12.04 -2.46
N ILE A 60 7.16 11.47 -2.16
CA ILE A 60 7.07 10.21 -1.42
C ILE A 60 7.77 9.07 -2.17
N ALA A 61 7.58 8.97 -3.49
CA ALA A 61 8.23 7.95 -4.32
C ALA A 61 9.75 8.11 -4.31
N ILE A 62 10.25 9.34 -4.44
CA ILE A 62 11.68 9.67 -4.33
C ILE A 62 12.23 9.23 -2.97
N ARG A 63 11.53 9.56 -1.88
CA ARG A 63 11.94 9.23 -0.50
C ARG A 63 11.94 7.73 -0.19
N LYS A 64 11.25 6.91 -0.99
CA LYS A 64 11.27 5.46 -0.87
C LYS A 64 12.49 4.82 -1.54
N LYS A 65 13.17 5.52 -2.44
CA LYS A 65 14.39 5.02 -3.09
C LYS A 65 15.58 5.08 -2.14
N LYS A 66 16.59 4.24 -2.39
CA LYS A 66 17.84 4.29 -1.62
C LYS A 66 18.56 5.62 -1.88
N LYS A 67 19.15 6.20 -0.84
CA LYS A 67 19.96 7.42 -0.94
C LYS A 67 21.15 7.13 -1.88
N GLY A 68 21.19 7.78 -3.05
CA GLY A 68 22.13 7.51 -4.15
C GLY A 68 21.43 7.20 -5.47
N GLU A 69 20.50 6.24 -5.50
CA GLU A 69 19.79 5.85 -6.73
C GLU A 69 18.99 7.00 -7.33
N HIS A 70 18.31 7.79 -6.49
CA HIS A 70 17.59 8.97 -6.96
C HIS A 70 18.54 10.07 -7.47
N GLU A 71 19.72 10.22 -6.86
CA GLU A 71 20.69 11.25 -7.26
C GLU A 71 21.27 10.92 -8.63
N GLU A 72 21.64 9.66 -8.87
CA GLU A 72 22.08 9.17 -10.17
C GLU A 72 21.02 9.35 -11.26
N GLU A 73 19.77 8.92 -10.99
CA GLU A 73 18.66 9.13 -11.93
C GLU A 73 18.40 10.61 -12.22
N ALA A 74 18.50 11.48 -11.20
CA ALA A 74 18.30 12.92 -11.36
C ALA A 74 19.38 13.55 -12.23
N MET A 75 20.65 13.17 -12.06
CA MET A 75 21.76 13.63 -12.90
C MET A 75 21.58 13.22 -14.37
N VAL A 76 21.14 11.98 -14.61
CA VAL A 76 20.86 11.48 -15.96
C VAL A 76 19.69 12.25 -16.58
N LEU A 77 18.61 12.45 -15.82
CA LEU A 77 17.44 13.20 -16.28
C LEU A 77 17.81 14.64 -16.64
N GLU A 78 18.58 15.32 -15.80
CA GLU A 78 19.06 16.68 -16.05
C GLU A 78 19.89 16.76 -17.33
N THR A 79 20.80 15.80 -17.53
CA THR A 79 21.60 15.70 -18.77
C THR A 79 20.70 15.59 -20.01
N TYR A 80 19.65 14.76 -19.95
CA TYR A 80 18.72 14.60 -21.06
C TYR A 80 17.85 15.84 -21.28
N MET A 81 17.37 16.47 -20.21
CA MET A 81 16.58 17.69 -20.32
C MET A 81 17.41 18.83 -20.93
N ALA A 82 18.68 18.97 -20.56
CA ALA A 82 19.60 19.94 -21.16
C ALA A 82 19.83 19.66 -22.65
N ALA A 83 20.06 18.40 -23.02
CA ALA A 83 20.23 18.00 -24.42
C ALA A 83 18.98 18.28 -25.28
N LEU A 84 17.80 18.28 -24.67
CA LEU A 84 16.52 18.60 -25.31
C LEU A 84 16.11 20.08 -25.21
N GLY A 85 16.91 20.94 -24.57
CA GLY A 85 16.58 22.36 -24.37
C GLY A 85 15.38 22.61 -23.46
N MET A 86 15.11 21.68 -22.52
CA MET A 86 14.00 21.74 -21.57
C MET A 86 14.35 22.43 -20.24
N ILE A 87 15.58 22.94 -20.12
CA ILE A 87 16.12 23.74 -19.00
C ILE A 87 17.01 24.84 -19.56
#